data_AF-A0A9C7QFI3-F1
#
_entry.id   AF-A0A9C7QFI3-F1
#
_cell.length_a   1.000
_cell.length_b   1.000
_cell.length_c   1.000
_cell.angle_alpha   90.00
_cell.angle_beta   90.00
_cell.angle_gamma   90.00
#
_symmetry.space_group_name_H-M   'P 1'
#
loop_
_entity.id
_entity.type
_entity.pdbx_description
1 polymer ?
#
loop_
_entity_poly.entity_id
_entity_poly.type
_entity_poly.pdbx_seq_one_letter_code
_entity_poly.pdbx_strand_id
1 'polypeptide(L)' 'DFKIEFGRFHGQIILADEISPDTCRFWDSTTHEKLDKDRFRRDMGGVEDAYQEIMRRIFGENK' A
#
# COMPACT_ATOMS: atom_id res chain seq x y z
N ASP A 1 7.29 1.29 5.79
CA ASP A 1 8.35 1.27 4.76
C ASP A 1 7.72 0.96 3.41
N PHE A 2 8.48 0.97 2.32
CA PHE A 2 7.96 0.64 0.98
C PHE A 2 9.04 0.08 0.06
N LYS A 3 8.62 -0.69 -0.95
CA LYS A 3 9.45 -1.18 -2.06
C LYS A 3 9.07 -0.44 -3.34
N ILE A 4 10.05 -0.01 -4.12
CA ILE A 4 9.86 0.54 -5.46
C ILE A 4 10.80 -0.13 -6.46
N GLU A 5 10.38 -0.16 -7.72
CA GLU A 5 11.20 -0.64 -8.83
C GLU A 5 11.41 0.46 -9.86
N PHE A 6 12.55 0.40 -10.55
CA PHE A 6 12.90 1.37 -11.58
C PHE A 6 13.22 0.65 -12.90
N GLY A 7 12.78 1.26 -13.99
CA GLY A 7 13.12 0.86 -15.35
C GLY A 7 13.99 1.91 -16.06
N ARG A 8 14.48 1.58 -17.25
CA ARG A 8 15.09 2.55 -18.18
C ARG A 8 14.21 2.74 -19.41
N PHE A 9 13.91 3.99 -19.75
CA PHE A 9 13.18 4.34 -20.97
C PHE A 9 13.88 5.51 -21.68
N HIS A 10 14.29 5.30 -22.93
CA HIS A 10 15.12 6.25 -23.69
C HIS A 10 16.33 6.79 -22.90
N GLY A 11 17.01 5.90 -22.16
CA GLY A 11 18.18 6.24 -21.34
C GLY A 11 17.86 6.92 -20.01
N GLN A 12 16.60 7.29 -19.75
CA GLN A 12 16.16 7.88 -18.48
C GLN A 12 15.76 6.79 -17.49
N ILE A 13 16.11 6.98 -16.22
CA ILE A 13 15.61 6.14 -15.12
C ILE A 13 14.20 6.62 -14.77
N ILE A 14 13.23 5.69 -14.82
CA ILE A 14 11.84 5.96 -14.50
C ILE A 14 11.37 5.07 -13.35
N LEU A 15 10.57 5.63 -12.45
CA LEU A 15 9.85 4.84 -11.45
C LEU A 15 8.81 3.97 -12.16
N ALA A 16 8.70 2.72 -11.75
CA ALA A 16 7.86 1.71 -12.40
C ALA A 16 7.09 0.86 -11.38
N ASP A 17 6.53 -0.26 -11.86
CA ASP A 17 5.77 -1.25 -11.09
C ASP A 17 4.54 -0.63 -10.40
N GLU A 18 4.31 -0.92 -9.11
CA GLU A 18 3.12 -0.48 -8.39
C GLU A 18 3.46 0.19 -7.04
N ILE A 19 2.57 1.09 -6.62
CA ILE A 19 2.52 1.63 -5.26
C ILE A 19 1.15 1.30 -4.70
N SER A 20 1.10 0.30 -3.82
CA SER A 20 -0.13 -0.25 -3.26
C SER A 20 0.12 -0.77 -1.84
N PRO A 21 -0.93 -1.15 -1.07
CA PRO A 21 -0.75 -1.81 0.22
C PRO A 21 -0.02 -3.17 0.14
N ASP A 22 0.23 -3.69 -1.06
CA ASP A 22 1.10 -4.86 -1.29
C ASP A 22 2.60 -4.52 -1.16
N THR A 23 3.01 -3.38 -1.71
CA THR A 23 4.41 -2.93 -1.78
C THR A 23 4.78 -1.93 -0.68
N CYS A 24 3.79 -1.44 0.07
CA CYS A 24 3.96 -0.47 1.15
C CYS A 24 3.43 -1.03 2.48
N ARG A 25 4.11 -0.71 3.59
CA ARG A 25 3.56 -0.90 4.94
C ARG A 25 2.89 0.37 5.43
N PHE A 26 1.59 0.28 5.71
CA PHE A 26 0.76 1.35 6.23
C PHE A 26 0.24 0.97 7.59
N TRP A 27 0.66 1.72 8.61
CA TRP A 27 0.16 1.54 9.97
C TRP A 27 -0.66 2.75 10.35
N ASP A 28 -1.81 2.51 10.99
CA ASP A 28 -2.60 3.57 11.58
C ASP A 28 -1.75 4.31 12.63
N SER A 29 -1.72 5.64 12.57
CA SER A 29 -0.86 6.45 13.44
C SER A 29 -1.30 6.46 14.89
N THR A 30 -2.56 6.12 15.17
CA THR A 30 -3.13 6.11 16.51
C THR A 30 -3.14 4.69 17.08
N THR A 31 -3.71 3.74 16.34
CA THR A 31 -3.91 2.36 16.81
C THR A 31 -2.74 1.44 16.49
N HIS A 32 -1.83 1.84 15.60
CA HIS A 32 -0.75 1.01 15.06
C HIS A 32 -1.28 -0.25 14.34
N GLU A 33 -2.55 -0.25 13.96
CA GLU A 33 -3.15 -1.31 13.15
C GLU A 33 -2.48 -1.35 11.78
N LYS A 34 -2.19 -2.56 11.30
CA LYS A 34 -1.61 -2.78 9.97
C LYS A 34 -2.72 -2.75 8.94
N LEU A 35 -2.58 -1.89 7.95
CA LEU A 35 -3.52 -1.66 6.87
C LEU A 35 -2.91 -2.05 5.51
N ASP A 36 -2.10 -3.12 5.52
CA ASP A 36 -1.27 -3.56 4.40
C ASP A 36 -1.16 -5.08 4.34
N LYS A 37 -0.40 -5.61 3.37
CA LYS A 37 -0.22 -7.04 3.14
C LYS A 37 0.33 -7.82 4.33
N ASP A 38 0.92 -7.18 5.34
CA ASP A 38 1.29 -7.87 6.58
C ASP A 38 0.08 -8.53 7.26
N ARG A 39 -1.15 -8.04 7.03
CA ARG A 39 -2.36 -8.71 7.50
C ARG A 39 -2.51 -10.13 6.94
N PHE A 40 -2.18 -10.32 5.66
CA PHE A 40 -2.14 -11.64 5.04
C PHE A 40 -0.94 -12.44 5.55
N ARG A 41 0.26 -11.84 5.54
CA ARG A 41 1.52 -12.53 5.92
C ARG A 41 1.53 -13.05 7.36
N ARG A 42 0.71 -12.47 8.23
CA ARG A 42 0.65 -12.78 9.67
C ARG A 42 -0.72 -13.32 10.10
N ASP A 43 -1.54 -13.79 9.15
CA ASP A 43 -2.86 -14.38 9.40
C ASP A 43 -3.80 -13.50 10.27
N MET A 44 -3.77 -12.18 10.07
CA MET A 44 -4.56 -11.21 10.84
C MET A 44 -5.98 -11.00 10.31
N GLY A 45 -6.33 -11.60 9.17
CA GLY A 45 -7.62 -11.42 8.49
C GLY A 45 -7.86 -9.99 7.98
N GLY A 46 -9.03 -9.72 7.39
CA GLY A 46 -9.47 -8.36 7.00
C GLY A 46 -8.55 -7.64 6.01
N VAL A 47 -7.92 -8.37 5.09
CA VAL A 47 -6.99 -7.80 4.10
C VAL A 47 -7.71 -6.84 3.16
N GLU A 48 -8.87 -7.26 2.63
CA GLU A 48 -9.66 -6.43 1.71
C GLU A 48 -10.17 -5.16 2.40
N ASP A 49 -10.73 -5.29 3.61
CA ASP A 49 -11.22 -4.15 4.40
C ASP A 49 -10.11 -3.13 4.67
N ALA A 50 -8.90 -3.60 5.01
CA ALA A 50 -7.75 -2.74 5.19
C ALA A 50 -7.39 -1.96 3.93
N TYR A 51 -7.50 -2.59 2.75
CA TYR A 51 -7.18 -1.95 1.47
C TYR A 51 -8.26 -0.93 1.10
N GLN A 52 -9.53 -1.26 1.36
CA GLN A 52 -10.65 -0.31 1.22
C GLN A 52 -10.49 0.88 2.16
N GLU A 53 -10.02 0.67 3.39
CA GLU A 53 -9.77 1.76 4.35
C GLU A 53 -8.62 2.67 3.89
N ILE A 54 -7.54 2.11 3.34
CA ILE A 54 -6.48 2.91 2.71
C ILE A 54 -7.03 3.73 1.54
N MET A 55 -7.83 3.12 0.67
CA MET A 55 -8.47 3.80 -0.45
C MET A 55 -9.35 4.96 0.04
N ARG A 56 -10.19 4.71 1.05
CA ARG A 56 -11.08 5.72 1.64
C ARG A 56 -10.30 6.89 2.25
N ARG A 57 -9.19 6.63 2.95
CA ARG A 57 -8.36 7.70 3.55
C ARG A 57 -7.63 8.55 2.52
N ILE A 58 -7.16 7.94 1.43
CA ILE A 58 -6.40 8.64 0.39
C ILE A 58 -7.33 9.45 -0.52
N PHE A 59 -8.47 8.87 -0.93
CA PHE A 59 -9.35 9.47 -1.92
C PHE A 59 -10.57 10.19 -1.33
N GLY A 60 -10.86 10.00 -0.04
CA GLY A 60 -12.07 10.50 0.61
C GLY A 60 -13.31 9.69 0.25
N GLU A 61 -14.48 10.16 0.68
CA GLU A 61 -15.78 9.47 0.51
C GLU A 61 -16.42 9.64 -0.88
N ASN A 62 -15.81 10.43 -1.77
CA ASN A 62 -16.41 10.83 -3.05
C ASN A 62 -15.81 10.08 -4.25
N LYS A 63 -16.03 8.77 -4.31
CA LYS A 63 -16.02 8.01 -5.57
C LYS A 63 -17.34 7.30 -5.77
#